data_AF-A0A2A4WRS4-F1
#
_entry.id   AF-A0A2A4WRS4-F1
#
_cell.length_a   1.000
_cell.length_b   1.000
_cell.length_c   1.000
_cell.angle_alpha   90.00
_cell.angle_beta   90.00
_cell.angle_gamma   90.00
#
_symmetry.space_group_name_H-M   'P 1'
#
loop_
_entity.id
_entity.type
_entity.pdbx_description
1 polymer ?
#
loop_
_entity_poly.entity_id
_entity_poly.type
_entity_poly.pdbx_seq_one_letter_code
_entity_poly.pdbx_strand_id
1 'polypeptide(L)'
;MKCSSSISAISASLFSILFATSLHAQESELAALASWIAIDAPTGHEHLATEAIQDEYAGWDRDSYGNLTKVVGGGEPRRVVACALDSYSYAVSQITDEGYLRLHRIGRGSSHPL
;
A
#
# COMPACT_ATOMS: atom_id res chain seq x y z
N MET A 1 7.28 -56.74 -7.57
CA MET A 1 7.33 -55.71 -6.50
C MET A 1 8.34 -54.62 -6.88
N LYS A 2 7.98 -53.71 -7.79
CA LYS A 2 8.76 -52.51 -8.18
C LYS A 2 7.76 -51.45 -8.63
N CYS A 3 6.99 -50.89 -7.69
CA CYS A 3 5.99 -49.86 -8.01
C CYS A 3 5.95 -48.72 -6.96
N SER A 4 6.83 -48.73 -5.93
CA SER A 4 6.77 -47.76 -4.84
C SER A 4 7.68 -46.55 -5.00
N SER A 5 8.84 -46.64 -5.68
CA SER A 5 9.78 -45.50 -5.73
C SER A 5 9.32 -44.36 -6.64
N SER A 6 8.59 -44.67 -7.73
CA SER A 6 8.09 -43.68 -8.67
C SER A 6 6.98 -42.80 -8.08
N ILE A 7 6.15 -43.35 -7.18
CA ILE A 7 5.04 -42.63 -6.54
C ILE A 7 5.57 -41.66 -5.48
N SER A 8 6.59 -42.06 -4.71
CA SER A 8 7.23 -41.19 -3.72
C SER A 8 7.94 -39.99 -4.34
N ALA A 9 8.58 -40.16 -5.50
CA ALA A 9 9.28 -39.08 -6.21
C ALA A 9 8.30 -38.03 -6.80
N ILE A 10 7.15 -38.48 -7.31
CA ILE A 10 6.09 -37.59 -7.83
C ILE A 10 5.44 -36.81 -6.67
N SER A 11 5.19 -37.46 -5.54
CA SER A 11 4.63 -36.82 -4.33
C SER A 11 5.57 -35.76 -3.74
N ALA A 12 6.87 -36.06 -3.64
CA ALA A 12 7.87 -35.10 -3.18
C ALA A 12 8.00 -33.89 -4.12
N SER A 13 7.95 -34.11 -5.44
CA SER A 13 8.03 -33.03 -6.43
C SER A 13 6.78 -32.14 -6.41
N LEU A 14 5.59 -32.73 -6.27
CA LEU A 14 4.33 -31.97 -6.14
C LEU A 14 4.31 -31.13 -4.84
N PHE A 15 4.82 -31.70 -3.74
CA PHE A 15 4.93 -31.00 -2.46
C PHE A 15 5.93 -29.84 -2.52
N SER A 16 7.07 -30.02 -3.19
CA SER A 16 8.05 -28.94 -3.40
C SER A 16 7.52 -27.80 -4.28
N ILE A 17 6.73 -28.11 -5.32
CA ILE A 17 6.12 -27.10 -6.18
C ILE A 17 5.07 -26.29 -5.41
N LEU A 18 4.22 -26.96 -4.63
CA LEU A 18 3.20 -26.28 -3.80
C LEU A 18 3.85 -25.36 -2.75
N PHE A 19 4.90 -25.83 -2.06
CA PHE A 19 5.61 -25.01 -1.07
C PHE A 19 6.36 -23.82 -1.70
N ALA A 20 6.98 -23.99 -2.87
CA ALA A 20 7.66 -22.90 -3.56
C ALA A 20 6.68 -21.80 -4.02
N THR A 21 5.49 -22.18 -4.49
CA THR A 21 4.45 -21.20 -4.89
C THR A 21 3.92 -20.40 -3.71
N SER A 22 3.71 -21.04 -2.55
CA SER A 22 3.26 -20.33 -1.34
C SER A 22 4.30 -19.32 -0.84
N LEU A 23 5.59 -19.66 -0.90
CA LEU A 23 6.66 -18.76 -0.47
C LEU A 23 6.78 -17.53 -1.40
N HIS A 24 6.72 -17.75 -2.72
CA HIS A 24 6.81 -16.65 -3.70
C HIS A 24 5.58 -15.74 -3.68
N ALA A 25 4.38 -16.30 -3.45
CA ALA A 25 3.16 -15.53 -3.27
C ALA A 25 3.22 -14.62 -2.02
N GLN A 26 3.70 -15.14 -0.89
CA GLN A 26 3.84 -14.36 0.35
C GLN A 26 4.85 -13.21 0.22
N GLU A 27 5.97 -13.45 -0.47
CA GLU A 27 6.98 -12.40 -0.75
C GLU A 27 6.39 -11.29 -1.64
N SER A 28 5.58 -11.65 -2.64
CA SER A 28 4.92 -10.68 -3.53
C SER A 28 3.88 -9.81 -2.80
N GLU A 29 3.12 -10.38 -1.86
CA GLU A 29 2.12 -9.64 -1.08
C GLU A 29 2.80 -8.68 -0.10
N LEU A 30 3.87 -9.12 0.58
CA LEU A 30 4.62 -8.25 1.48
C LEU A 30 5.31 -7.11 0.72
N ALA A 31 5.89 -7.40 -0.45
CA ALA A 31 6.51 -6.37 -1.30
C ALA A 31 5.49 -5.33 -1.77
N ALA A 32 4.29 -5.77 -2.18
CA ALA A 32 3.20 -4.87 -2.53
C ALA A 32 2.75 -4.04 -1.33
N LEU A 33 2.52 -4.64 -0.16
CA LEU A 33 2.15 -3.90 1.05
C LEU A 33 3.24 -2.89 1.46
N ALA A 34 4.51 -3.28 1.38
CA ALA A 34 5.63 -2.40 1.67
C ALA A 34 5.70 -1.23 0.68
N SER A 35 5.41 -1.45 -0.61
CA SER A 35 5.39 -0.36 -1.59
C SER A 35 4.30 0.65 -1.26
N TRP A 36 3.15 0.24 -0.72
CA TRP A 36 2.09 1.16 -0.29
C TRP A 36 2.47 1.99 0.94
N ILE A 37 3.25 1.43 1.88
CA ILE A 37 3.74 2.18 3.05
C ILE A 37 4.79 3.23 2.67
N ALA A 38 5.57 2.96 1.61
CA ALA A 38 6.62 3.85 1.14
C ALA A 38 6.09 5.08 0.36
N ILE A 39 4.78 5.14 0.07
CA ILE A 39 4.17 6.26 -0.63
C ILE A 39 4.08 7.46 0.31
N ASP A 40 4.63 8.60 -0.13
CA ASP A 40 4.51 9.86 0.61
C ASP A 40 3.17 10.54 0.29
N ALA A 41 2.37 10.79 1.32
CA ALA A 41 1.04 11.36 1.22
C ALA A 41 0.72 12.25 2.44
N PRO A 42 1.56 13.25 2.78
CA PRO A 42 1.29 14.05 3.97
C PRO A 42 -0.01 14.83 3.75
N THR A 43 -0.82 14.98 4.80
CA THR A 43 -2.13 15.63 4.69
C THR A 43 -2.02 17.01 3.99
N GLY A 44 -2.80 17.21 2.93
CA GLY A 44 -2.79 18.39 2.07
C GLY A 44 -1.79 18.34 0.89
N HIS A 45 -0.95 17.31 0.79
CA HIS A 45 -0.03 17.06 -0.33
C HIS A 45 -0.17 15.63 -0.88
N GLU A 46 -1.37 15.05 -0.80
CA GLU A 46 -1.70 13.71 -1.29
C GLU A 46 -1.55 13.58 -2.82
N HIS A 47 -1.38 14.69 -3.53
CA HIS A 47 -1.07 14.69 -4.96
C HIS A 47 0.17 13.87 -5.30
N LEU A 48 1.18 13.87 -4.42
CA LEU A 48 2.41 13.09 -4.57
C LEU A 48 2.12 11.57 -4.68
N ALA A 49 1.15 11.10 -3.92
CA ALA A 49 0.69 9.72 -3.94
C ALA A 49 -0.27 9.44 -5.09
N THR A 50 -1.27 10.32 -5.26
CA THR A 50 -2.36 10.09 -6.23
C THR A 50 -1.89 10.12 -7.67
N GLU A 51 -0.88 10.94 -8.01
CA GLU A 51 -0.27 10.96 -9.34
C GLU A 51 0.39 9.60 -9.65
N ALA A 52 1.21 9.07 -8.74
CA ALA A 52 1.83 7.76 -8.90
C ALA A 52 0.80 6.62 -9.01
N ILE A 53 -0.29 6.68 -8.23
CA ILE A 53 -1.37 5.67 -8.29
C ILE A 53 -2.11 5.75 -9.63
N GLN A 54 -2.39 6.95 -10.16
CA GLN A 54 -3.07 7.09 -11.45
C GLN A 54 -2.19 6.65 -12.62
N ASP A 55 -0.87 6.89 -12.54
CA ASP A 55 0.09 6.45 -13.56
C ASP A 55 0.20 4.92 -13.61
N GLU A 56 0.22 4.26 -12.45
CA GLU A 56 0.36 2.79 -12.35
C GLU A 56 -0.96 2.05 -12.61
N TYR A 57 -2.09 2.60 -12.15
CA TYR A 57 -3.38 1.90 -12.16
C TYR A 57 -4.43 2.63 -13.02
N ALA A 58 -4.90 1.94 -14.06
CA ALA A 58 -5.93 2.49 -14.94
C ALA A 58 -7.33 2.58 -14.29
N GLY A 59 -8.12 3.56 -14.73
CA GLY A 59 -9.54 3.71 -14.41
C GLY A 59 -9.83 4.37 -13.06
N TRP A 60 -8.85 5.11 -12.51
CA TRP A 60 -9.05 5.99 -11.37
C TRP A 60 -9.28 7.42 -11.84
N ASP A 61 -10.37 8.02 -11.37
CA ASP A 61 -10.72 9.42 -11.61
C ASP A 61 -10.38 10.26 -10.37
N ARG A 62 -9.76 11.41 -10.60
CA ARG A 62 -9.40 12.38 -9.56
C ARG A 62 -10.42 13.52 -9.51
N ASP A 63 -10.98 13.78 -8.33
CA ASP A 63 -11.90 14.90 -8.12
C ASP A 63 -11.16 16.22 -7.82
N SER A 64 -11.90 17.32 -7.65
CA SER A 64 -11.32 18.64 -7.34
C SER A 64 -10.70 18.76 -5.94
N TYR A 65 -11.03 17.84 -5.03
CA TYR A 65 -10.44 17.74 -3.70
C TYR A 65 -9.20 16.84 -3.69
N GLY A 66 -8.89 16.19 -4.81
CA GLY A 66 -7.76 15.28 -4.95
C GLY A 66 -8.05 13.83 -4.55
N ASN A 67 -9.31 13.47 -4.29
CA ASN A 67 -9.67 12.07 -4.01
C ASN A 67 -9.59 11.24 -5.29
N LEU A 68 -9.11 10.01 -5.16
CA LEU A 68 -9.19 9.01 -6.23
C LEU A 68 -10.43 8.14 -6.05
N THR A 69 -11.20 8.01 -7.11
CA THR A 69 -12.40 7.18 -7.15
C THR A 69 -12.38 6.25 -8.35
N LYS A 70 -12.90 5.04 -8.16
CA LYS A 70 -13.05 4.05 -9.23
C LYS A 70 -14.33 3.27 -9.01
N VAL A 71 -15.10 3.10 -10.09
CA VAL A 71 -16.32 2.29 -10.08
C VAL A 71 -16.00 0.91 -10.64
N VAL A 72 -16.37 -0.13 -9.90
CA VAL A 72 -16.23 -1.53 -10.33
C VAL A 72 -17.61 -2.19 -10.34
N GLY A 73 -18.04 -2.65 -11.51
CA GLY A 73 -19.36 -3.25 -11.71
C GLY A 73 -20.50 -2.22 -11.88
N GLY A 74 -21.74 -2.69 -11.91
CA GLY A 74 -22.94 -1.86 -12.13
C GLY A 74 -24.22 -2.39 -11.49
N GLY A 75 -24.10 -3.29 -10.51
CA GLY A 75 -25.24 -3.87 -9.80
C GLY A 75 -25.78 -2.96 -8.70
N GLU A 76 -27.03 -3.19 -8.30
CA GLU A 76 -27.69 -2.47 -7.20
C GLU A 76 -28.01 -3.43 -6.04
N PRO A 77 -27.91 -2.98 -4.77
CA PRO A 77 -27.54 -1.64 -4.33
C PRO A 77 -26.02 -1.36 -4.46
N ARG A 78 -25.66 -0.11 -4.76
CA ARG A 78 -24.25 0.33 -4.78
C ARG A 78 -23.60 0.24 -3.40
N ARG A 79 -22.32 -0.13 -3.39
CA ARG A 79 -21.47 -0.19 -2.19
C ARG A 79 -20.23 0.68 -2.40
N VAL A 80 -19.85 1.41 -1.35
CA VAL A 80 -18.65 2.25 -1.32
C VAL A 80 -17.67 1.67 -0.31
N VAL A 81 -16.41 1.54 -0.72
CA VAL A 81 -15.28 1.26 0.17
C VAL A 81 -14.36 2.46 0.08
N ALA A 82 -14.06 3.07 1.22
CA ALA A 82 -13.20 4.24 1.30
C ALA A 82 -12.08 3.98 2.30
N CYS A 83 -10.89 4.46 1.95
CA CYS A 83 -9.71 4.44 2.81
C CYS A 83 -9.07 5.84 2.74
N ALA A 84 -8.65 6.38 3.88
CA ALA A 84 -7.88 7.61 3.92
C ALA A 84 -6.47 7.34 3.36
N LEU A 85 -6.03 8.18 2.44
CA LEU A 85 -4.70 8.08 1.82
C LEU A 85 -3.64 8.84 2.61
N ASP A 86 -4.05 9.84 3.40
CA ASP A 86 -3.15 10.75 4.06
C ASP A 86 -2.37 10.11 5.21
N SER A 87 -1.14 10.60 5.41
CA SER A 87 -0.23 10.13 6.44
C SER A 87 0.12 11.24 7.44
N TYR A 88 0.44 10.84 8.67
CA TYR A 88 0.91 11.75 9.71
C TYR A 88 2.23 12.41 9.27
N SER A 89 2.32 13.72 9.46
CA SER A 89 3.46 14.50 8.97
C SER A 89 3.72 15.75 9.81
N TYR A 90 4.70 16.54 9.38
CA TYR A 90 5.04 17.83 9.99
C TYR A 90 5.09 18.92 8.92
N ALA A 91 4.51 20.08 9.24
CA ALA A 91 4.64 21.29 8.45
C ALA A 91 5.66 22.23 9.09
N VAL A 92 6.57 22.79 8.29
CA VAL A 92 7.50 23.82 8.75
C VAL A 92 6.72 25.12 8.99
N SER A 93 6.81 25.68 10.19
CA SER A 93 6.19 26.98 10.51
C SER A 93 7.17 28.13 10.61
N GLN A 94 8.45 27.84 10.83
CA GLN A 94 9.49 28.86 10.92
C GLN A 94 10.86 28.25 10.64
N ILE A 95 11.74 29.06 10.04
CA ILE A 95 13.18 28.85 9.99
C ILE A 95 13.80 29.89 10.93
N THR A 96 14.58 29.47 11.93
CA THR A 96 15.20 30.39 12.88
C THR A 96 16.42 31.08 12.27
N ASP A 97 16.89 32.17 12.88
CA ASP A 97 18.10 32.88 12.43
C ASP A 97 19.35 32.00 12.47
N GLU A 98 19.35 30.97 13.32
CA GLU A 98 20.42 29.96 13.43
C GLU A 98 20.25 28.79 12.45
N GLY A 99 19.19 28.78 11.63
CA GLY A 99 18.92 27.77 10.60
C GLY A 99 18.13 26.55 11.07
N TYR A 100 17.57 26.55 12.29
CA TYR A 100 16.73 25.46 12.78
C TYR A 100 15.30 25.56 12.24
N LEU A 101 14.63 24.41 12.09
CA LEU A 101 13.22 24.33 11.68
C LEU A 101 12.30 24.19 12.89
N ARG A 102 11.28 25.04 12.95
CA ARG A 102 10.13 24.84 13.84
C ARG A 102 9.05 24.07 13.10
N LEU A 103 8.58 22.97 13.68
CA LEU A 103 7.62 22.07 13.07
C LEU A 103 6.26 22.12 13.79
N HIS A 104 5.19 22.07 13.02
CA HIS A 104 3.84 21.79 13.49
C HIS A 104 3.43 20.40 13.03
N ARG A 105 2.91 19.60 13.96
CA ARG A 105 2.41 18.28 13.61
C ARG A 105 1.08 18.38 12.86
N ILE A 106 0.97 17.61 11.79
CA ILE A 106 -0.25 17.45 10.98
C ILE A 106 -0.82 16.05 11.23
N GLY A 107 -2.11 15.98 11.54
CA GLY A 107 -2.81 14.78 11.99
C GLY A 107 -2.66 14.48 13.49
N ARG A 108 -3.54 13.62 14.01
CA ARG A 108 -3.59 13.22 15.43
C ARG A 108 -3.18 11.76 15.62
N GLY A 109 -1.88 11.46 15.67
CA GLY A 109 -1.36 10.19 16.17
C GLY A 109 -1.12 10.21 17.69
N SER A 110 -0.57 9.13 18.26
CA SER A 110 -0.23 9.08 19.70
C SER A 110 0.67 10.27 20.09
N SER A 111 0.36 10.90 21.22
CA SER A 111 1.20 11.92 21.84
C SER A 111 2.26 11.20 22.65
N HIS A 112 3.46 11.02 22.10
CA HIS A 112 4.61 10.76 22.96
C HIS A 112 4.97 12.11 23.63
N PRO A 113 5.13 12.15 24.96
CA PRO A 113 5.39 13.40 25.67
C PRO A 113 6.82 13.96 25.48
N LEU A 114 7.65 13.31 24.65
CA LEU A 114 9.02 13.70 24.33
C LEU A 114 9.15 14.00 22.84
#